data_AF-I4FTJ7-F1
#
_entry.id   AF-I4FTJ7-F1
#
_cell.length_a   1.000
_cell.length_b   1.000
_cell.length_c   1.000
_cell.angle_alpha   90.00
_cell.angle_beta   90.00
_cell.angle_gamma   90.00
#
_symmetry.space_group_name_H-M   'P 1'
#
loop_
_entity.id
_entity.type
_entity.pdbx_description
1 polymer ?
#
loop_
_entity_poly.entity_id
_entity_poly.type
_entity_poly.pdbx_seq_one_letter_code
_entity_poly.pdbx_strand_id
1 'polypeptide(L)' 'MRQQLLGDNHPHVATSLNNLAHLYYSQVRYTEAEPLYLETINIFRERLGENHPHTQTIMENIKLCCPNSGK' A
#
# COMPACT_ATOMS: atom_id res chain seq x y z
N MET A 1 -9.83 -13.99 -12.19
CA MET A 1 -8.88 -15.03 -11.74
C MET A 1 -7.43 -14.55 -11.88
N ARG A 2 -6.96 -13.65 -11.00
CA ARG A 2 -5.54 -13.22 -10.97
C ARG A 2 -4.94 -13.19 -9.56
N GLN A 3 -5.76 -13.44 -8.54
CA GLN A 3 -5.36 -13.54 -7.13
C GLN A 3 -4.87 -14.97 -6.79
N GLN A 4 -5.33 -16.01 -7.50
CA GLN A 4 -4.99 -17.40 -7.18
C GLN A 4 -3.69 -17.94 -7.80
N LEU A 5 -3.02 -17.19 -8.70
CA LEU A 5 -1.88 -17.72 -9.48
C LEU A 5 -0.53 -17.04 -9.16
N LEU A 6 -0.57 -15.87 -8.53
CA LEU A 6 0.59 -15.18 -8.00
C LEU A 6 0.27 -15.02 -6.53
N GLY A 7 0.82 -15.89 -5.66
CA GLY A 7 0.54 -15.84 -4.23
C GLY A 7 0.57 -14.40 -3.71
N ASP A 8 -0.34 -14.07 -2.81
CA ASP A 8 -0.81 -12.71 -2.45
C ASP A 8 0.30 -11.66 -2.19
N ASN A 9 1.54 -12.10 -2.02
CA ASN A 9 2.75 -11.29 -1.84
C ASN A 9 3.49 -10.93 -3.15
N HIS A 10 2.87 -10.91 -4.34
CA HIS A 10 3.60 -10.49 -5.56
C HIS A 10 3.71 -8.95 -5.66
N PRO A 11 4.88 -8.38 -6.03
CA PRO A 11 5.05 -6.92 -6.13
C PRO A 11 3.99 -6.22 -7.00
N HIS A 12 3.49 -6.90 -8.05
CA HIS A 12 2.41 -6.38 -8.89
C HIS A 12 1.05 -6.28 -8.19
N VAL A 13 0.77 -7.16 -7.22
CA VAL A 13 -0.44 -7.09 -6.38
C VAL A 13 -0.33 -5.86 -5.49
N ALA A 14 0.81 -5.66 -4.84
CA ALA A 14 1.09 -4.48 -4.02
C ALA A 14 1.00 -3.16 -4.82
N THR A 15 1.52 -3.12 -6.05
CA THR A 15 1.35 -1.93 -6.92
C THR A 15 -0.12 -1.65 -7.23
N SER A 16 -0.94 -2.69 -7.43
CA SER A 16 -2.36 -2.53 -7.71
C SER A 16 -3.12 -2.02 -6.48
N LEU A 17 -2.79 -2.53 -5.29
CA LEU A 17 -3.33 -2.08 -4.01
C LEU A 17 -2.95 -0.61 -3.73
N ASN A 18 -1.70 -0.21 -3.97
CA ASN A 18 -1.27 1.20 -3.87
C ASN A 18 -2.13 2.12 -4.75
N ASN A 19 -2.36 1.72 -6.00
CA ASN A 19 -3.12 2.56 -6.93
C ASN A 19 -4.59 2.69 -6.49
N LEU A 20 -5.16 1.62 -5.93
CA LEU A 20 -6.50 1.66 -5.35
C LEU A 20 -6.55 2.55 -4.10
N ALA A 21 -5.55 2.46 -3.23
CA ALA A 21 -5.42 3.32 -2.05
C ALA A 21 -5.33 4.80 -2.45
N HIS A 22 -4.52 5.11 -3.46
CA HIS A 22 -4.39 6.47 -4.00
C HIS A 22 -5.70 6.98 -4.61
N LEU A 23 -6.44 6.12 -5.31
CA LEU A 23 -7.74 6.47 -5.86
C LEU A 23 -8.75 6.81 -4.74
N TYR A 24 -8.78 6.05 -3.65
CA TYR A 24 -9.63 6.35 -2.49
C TYR A 24 -9.17 7.62 -1.76
N TYR A 25 -7.86 7.83 -1.62
CA TYR A 25 -7.30 9.07 -1.09
C TYR A 25 -7.77 10.30 -1.88
N SER A 26 -7.71 10.25 -3.23
CA SER A 26 -8.22 11.34 -4.09
C SER A 26 -9.74 11.55 -3.98
N GLN A 27 -10.49 10.55 -3.50
CA GLN A 27 -11.93 10.66 -3.22
C GLN A 27 -12.22 11.08 -1.78
N VAL A 28 -11.21 11.43 -0.97
CA VAL A 28 -11.36 11.76 0.46
C VAL A 28 -11.87 10.56 1.29
N ARG A 29 -11.73 9.35 0.75
CA ARG A 29 -12.15 8.08 1.39
C ARG A 29 -10.99 7.47 2.16
N TYR A 30 -10.47 8.22 3.15
CA TYR A 30 -9.25 7.86 3.87
C TYR A 30 -9.37 6.54 4.65
N THR A 31 -10.55 6.25 5.20
CA THR A 31 -10.85 5.00 5.93
C THR A 31 -10.75 3.75 5.05
N GLU A 32 -10.92 3.89 3.74
CA GLU A 32 -10.79 2.80 2.77
C GLU A 32 -9.39 2.76 2.14
N ALA A 33 -8.71 3.90 2.04
CA ALA A 33 -7.34 4.00 1.55
C ALA A 33 -6.32 3.45 2.55
N GLU A 34 -6.50 3.73 3.84
CA GLU A 34 -5.59 3.35 4.92
C GLU A 34 -5.28 1.84 4.99
N PRO A 35 -6.27 0.93 5.07
CA PRO A 35 -5.98 -0.50 5.13
C PRO A 35 -5.23 -1.00 3.89
N LEU A 36 -5.51 -0.43 2.71
CA LEU A 36 -4.83 -0.79 1.47
C LEU A 36 -3.37 -0.34 1.47
N TYR A 37 -3.08 0.86 2.00
CA TYR A 37 -1.69 1.32 2.16
C TYR A 37 -0.92 0.45 3.17
N LEU A 38 -1.54 0.05 4.28
CA LEU A 38 -0.92 -0.83 5.28
C LEU A 38 -0.59 -2.21 4.69
N GLU A 39 -1.54 -2.82 3.97
CA GLU A 39 -1.35 -4.10 3.31
C GLU A 39 -0.23 -4.03 2.26
N THR A 40 -0.22 -2.95 1.46
CA THR A 40 0.82 -2.70 0.46
C THR A 40 2.21 -2.57 1.09
N ILE A 41 2.35 -1.86 2.22
CA ILE A 41 3.63 -1.69 2.92
C ILE A 41 4.14 -3.04 3.43
N ASN A 42 3.27 -3.87 4.01
CA ASN A 42 3.69 -5.18 4.51
C ASN A 42 4.23 -6.06 3.39
N ILE A 43 3.54 -6.12 2.24
CA ILE A 43 4.00 -6.91 1.09
C ILE A 43 5.36 -6.39 0.57
N PHE A 44 5.52 -5.08 0.40
CA PHE A 44 6.79 -4.53 -0.09
C PHE A 44 7.91 -4.65 0.93
N ARG A 45 7.64 -4.50 2.23
CA ARG A 45 8.64 -4.71 3.29
C ARG A 45 9.12 -6.16 3.31
N GLU A 46 8.22 -7.14 3.22
CA GLU A 46 8.59 -8.56 3.19
C GLU A 46 9.35 -8.96 1.92
N ARG A 47 9.01 -8.38 0.77
CA ARG A 47 9.59 -8.77 -0.53
C ARG A 47 10.83 -8.01 -0.93
N LEU A 48 10.85 -6.71 -0.70
CA LEU A 48 11.89 -5.79 -1.18
C LEU A 48 12.73 -5.22 -0.04
N GLY A 49 12.26 -5.34 1.21
CA GLY A 49 12.89 -4.73 2.38
C GLY A 49 12.44 -3.29 2.62
N GLU A 50 12.71 -2.80 3.82
CA GLU A 50 12.29 -1.46 4.27
C GLU A 50 13.00 -0.32 3.52
N ASN A 51 14.26 -0.51 3.14
CA ASN A 51 15.07 0.49 2.44
C ASN A 51 14.79 0.58 0.93
N HIS A 52 13.92 -0.26 0.39
CA HIS A 52 13.61 -0.24 -1.03
C HIS A 52 12.83 1.04 -1.39
N PRO A 53 13.15 1.73 -2.50
CA PRO A 53 12.45 2.95 -2.92
C PRO A 53 10.93 2.80 -2.97
N HIS A 54 10.42 1.67 -3.46
CA HIS A 54 8.98 1.39 -3.46
C HIS A 54 8.39 1.36 -2.05
N THR A 55 9.02 0.68 -1.08
CA THR A 55 8.52 0.66 0.30
C THR A 55 8.49 2.06 0.89
N GLN A 56 9.53 2.86 0.65
CA GLN A 56 9.62 4.26 1.11
C GLN A 56 8.52 5.14 0.53
N THR A 57 8.24 5.04 -0.78
CA THR A 57 7.16 5.79 -1.44
C THR A 57 5.80 5.50 -0.80
N ILE A 58 5.50 4.24 -0.48
CA ILE A 58 4.22 3.92 0.17
C ILE A 58 4.18 4.45 1.60
N MET A 59 5.29 4.39 2.33
CA MET A 59 5.40 4.99 3.66
C MET A 59 5.21 6.52 3.65
N GLU A 60 5.58 7.21 2.57
CA GLU A 60 5.27 8.63 2.38
C GLU A 60 3.77 8.84 2.06
N ASN A 61 3.21 8.03 1.16
CA ASN A 61 1.81 8.14 0.77
C ASN A 61 0.86 7.91 1.96
N ILE A 62 1.14 6.93 2.83
CA ILE A 62 0.31 6.69 4.02
C ILE A 62 0.41 7.83 5.04
N LYS A 63 1.59 8.45 5.21
CA LYS A 63 1.78 9.61 6.09
C LYS A 63 0.98 10.82 5.61
N LEU A 64 0.91 11.02 4.30
CA LEU A 64 0.10 12.07 3.68
C LEU A 64 -1.40 11.76 3.77
N CYS A 65 -1.77 10.49 3.56
CA CYS A 65 -3.15 10.03 3.66
C CYS A 65 -3.71 10.21 5.07
N CYS A 66 -2.92 9.82 6.09
CA CYS A 66 -3.35 9.83 7.48
C CYS A 66 -2.19 10.19 8.42
N PRO A 67 -1.91 11.48 8.65
CA PRO A 67 -0.81 11.93 9.52
C PRO A 67 -0.98 11.54 11.01
N ASN A 68 -2.13 10.98 11.38
CA ASN A 68 -2.44 10.55 12.75
C ASN A 68 -2.64 9.03 12.92
N SER A 69 -2.50 8.21 11.87
CA SER A 69 -2.71 6.74 11.93
C SER A 69 -1.68 5.95 12.73
N GLY A 70 -0.77 6.63 13.43
CA GLY A 70 0.25 6.03 14.28
C GLY A 70 0.23 6.57 15.71
N LYS A 71 -0.90 7.07 16.22
CA LYS A 71 -1.10 7.34 17.65
C LYS A 71 -2.09 6.36 18.27
#